data_AF-A0A7V6TT18-F1
#
_entry.id   AF-A0A7V6TT18-F1
#
_cell.length_a   1.000
_cell.length_b   1.000
_cell.length_c   1.000
_cell.angle_alpha   90.00
_cell.angle_beta   90.00
_cell.angle_gamma   90.00
#
_symmetry.space_group_name_H-M   'P 1'
#
loop_
_entity.id
_entity.type
_entity.pdbx_description
1 polymer ?
#
loop_
_entity_poly.entity_id
_entity_poly.type
_entity_poly.pdbx_seq_one_letter_code
_entity_poly.pdbx_strand_id
1 'polypeptide(L)'
;MTRNEFLSKLADELKKNNVVDYEDILSEYEQHFAFKMADGFIEEEIAAKLGNPAELASQFASGDEDEKRKGNKATTVIGLCFIDFFAGIFFLLLMAWEVVMAAFSICDGVIAACLIANARPLSIIPPTPWFPGFVIGLSLAALSVLSALGCIYFAAFIRQLMRAYGRFHQNTKAAASGRAVLPSLGIYPRLPAKFSRRIRSAALFFLVMFTTCFVLGFIISVIVSGSLEFWHAWGWFGYKPVN
;
A
#
# COMPACT_ATOMS: atom_id res chain seq x y z
N MET A 1 1.19 13.68 -31.73
CA MET A 1 2.15 14.43 -30.90
C MET A 1 2.67 13.48 -29.84
N THR A 2 3.99 13.45 -29.63
CA THR A 2 4.62 12.53 -28.67
C THR A 2 4.47 13.04 -27.23
N ARG A 3 4.70 12.20 -26.22
CA ARG A 3 4.61 12.58 -24.79
C ARG A 3 5.45 13.83 -24.49
N ASN A 4 6.69 13.85 -24.97
CA ASN A 4 7.63 14.93 -24.68
C ASN A 4 7.22 16.24 -25.37
N GLU A 5 6.65 16.17 -26.59
CA GLU A 5 6.11 17.34 -27.30
C GLU A 5 4.85 17.91 -26.64
N PHE A 6 4.00 17.04 -26.07
CA PHE A 6 2.80 17.47 -25.35
C PHE A 6 3.19 18.19 -24.06
N LEU A 7 4.09 17.60 -23.26
CA LEU A 7 4.52 18.17 -21.97
C LEU A 7 5.32 19.46 -22.15
N SER A 8 6.16 19.58 -23.17
CA SER A 8 6.90 20.82 -23.42
C SER A 8 5.96 21.97 -23.80
N LYS A 9 5.02 21.74 -24.73
CA LYS A 9 4.02 22.74 -25.11
C LYS A 9 3.10 23.14 -23.95
N LEU A 10 2.71 22.17 -23.11
CA LEU A 10 1.93 22.44 -21.92
C LEU A 10 2.72 23.28 -20.91
N ALA A 11 4.02 23.01 -20.73
CA ALA A 11 4.88 23.78 -19.83
C ALA A 11 5.02 25.24 -20.29
N ASP A 12 5.22 25.44 -21.58
CA ASP A 12 5.38 26.77 -22.18
C ASP A 12 4.08 27.59 -22.06
N GLU A 13 2.92 26.97 -22.31
CA GLU A 13 1.62 27.64 -22.18
C GLU A 13 1.21 27.88 -20.71
N LEU A 14 1.53 26.97 -19.79
CA LEU A 14 1.28 27.19 -18.35
C LEU A 14 2.16 28.31 -17.78
N LYS A 15 3.42 28.40 -18.20
CA LYS A 15 4.32 29.52 -17.84
C LYS A 15 3.83 30.83 -18.42
N LYS A 16 3.40 30.83 -19.69
CA LYS A 16 2.86 32.01 -20.37
C LYS A 16 1.57 32.52 -19.72
N ASN A 17 0.76 31.63 -19.16
CA ASN A 17 -0.49 31.95 -18.47
C ASN A 17 -0.32 32.21 -16.95
N ASN A 18 0.91 32.34 -16.43
CA ASN A 18 1.21 32.61 -15.01
C ASN A 18 0.55 31.66 -13.99
N VAL A 19 0.44 30.37 -14.33
CA VAL A 19 -0.09 29.37 -13.40
C VAL A 19 0.94 29.08 -12.30
N VAL A 20 0.61 29.40 -11.05
CA VAL A 20 1.52 29.28 -9.89
C VAL A 20 1.98 27.82 -9.65
N ASP A 21 1.10 26.85 -9.91
CA ASP A 21 1.34 25.41 -9.64
C ASP A 21 1.77 24.62 -10.89
N TYR A 22 2.42 25.26 -11.88
CA TYR A 22 2.69 24.64 -13.19
C TYR A 22 3.57 23.37 -13.11
N GLU A 23 4.53 23.30 -12.17
CA GLU A 23 5.42 22.13 -12.02
C GLU A 23 4.69 20.89 -11.52
N ASP A 24 3.77 21.08 -10.56
CA ASP A 24 2.93 20.02 -10.05
C ASP A 24 1.97 19.51 -11.13
N ILE A 25 1.36 20.43 -11.89
CA ILE A 25 0.51 20.08 -13.03
C ILE A 25 1.31 19.28 -14.07
N LEU A 26 2.54 19.69 -14.40
CA LEU A 26 3.36 18.98 -15.38
C LEU A 26 3.69 17.55 -14.94
N SER A 27 4.10 17.40 -13.68
CA SER A 27 4.39 16.11 -13.05
C SER A 27 3.18 15.17 -13.09
N GLU A 28 1.97 15.71 -12.92
CA GLU A 28 0.73 14.95 -12.97
C GLU A 28 0.37 14.46 -14.38
N TYR A 29 0.54 15.30 -15.41
CA TYR A 29 0.36 14.86 -16.80
C TYR A 29 1.42 13.82 -17.18
N GLU A 30 2.64 14.00 -16.71
CA GLU A 30 3.70 13.02 -16.89
C GLU A 30 3.32 11.64 -16.32
N GLN A 31 2.73 11.63 -15.12
CA GLN A 31 2.21 10.42 -14.48
C GLN A 31 1.02 9.82 -15.22
N HIS A 32 0.12 10.64 -15.78
CA HIS A 32 -1.02 10.15 -16.57
C HIS A 32 -0.55 9.45 -17.86
N PHE A 33 0.43 10.01 -18.57
CA PHE A 33 1.05 9.34 -19.73
C PHE A 33 1.70 8.01 -19.32
N ALA A 34 2.46 8.00 -18.24
CA ALA A 34 3.03 6.76 -17.71
C ALA A 34 1.95 5.75 -17.29
N PHE A 35 0.75 6.22 -16.91
CA PHE A 35 -0.36 5.35 -16.56
C PHE A 35 -0.94 4.65 -17.77
N LYS A 36 -1.35 5.43 -18.77
CA LYS A 36 -1.96 4.92 -19.99
C LYS A 36 -0.99 4.07 -20.83
N MET A 37 0.30 4.40 -20.84
CA MET A 37 1.30 3.55 -21.52
C MET A 37 1.46 2.18 -20.85
N ALA A 38 1.35 2.10 -19.52
CA ALA A 38 1.40 0.83 -18.80
C ALA A 38 0.16 -0.05 -19.08
N ASP A 39 -0.98 0.56 -19.42
CA ASP A 39 -2.20 -0.11 -19.88
C ASP A 39 -2.13 -0.52 -21.37
N GLY A 40 -1.02 -0.25 -22.06
CA GLY A 40 -0.80 -0.62 -23.46
C GLY A 40 -1.24 0.41 -24.50
N PHE A 41 -1.62 1.63 -24.09
CA PHE A 41 -1.96 2.70 -25.04
C PHE A 41 -0.71 3.36 -25.62
N ILE A 42 -0.80 3.75 -26.90
CA ILE A 42 0.27 4.45 -27.63
C ILE A 42 0.26 5.94 -27.22
N GLU A 43 1.45 6.55 -27.11
CA GLU A 43 1.60 7.96 -26.70
C GLU A 43 0.72 8.93 -27.48
N GLU A 44 0.58 8.70 -28.79
CA GLU A 44 -0.18 9.55 -29.71
C GLU A 44 -1.69 9.51 -29.43
N GLU A 45 -2.23 8.35 -29.05
CA GLU A 45 -3.64 8.20 -28.65
C GLU A 45 -3.92 8.87 -27.32
N ILE A 46 -2.96 8.83 -26.40
CA ILE A 46 -3.06 9.47 -25.08
C ILE A 46 -3.10 10.99 -25.27
N ALA A 47 -2.21 11.53 -26.10
CA ALA A 47 -2.20 12.96 -26.40
C ALA A 47 -3.46 13.41 -27.16
N ALA A 48 -3.94 12.61 -28.12
CA ALA A 48 -5.19 12.90 -28.82
C ALA A 48 -6.40 12.92 -27.88
N LYS A 49 -6.43 12.04 -26.86
CA LYS A 49 -7.47 12.04 -25.81
C LYS A 49 -7.37 13.22 -24.85
N LEU A 50 -6.16 13.73 -24.61
CA LEU A 50 -5.93 14.89 -23.75
C LEU A 50 -6.24 16.22 -24.46
N GLY A 51 -6.20 16.25 -25.79
CA GLY A 51 -6.61 17.40 -26.60
C GLY A 51 -5.48 18.41 -26.83
N ASN A 52 -5.84 19.69 -26.98
CA ASN A 52 -4.90 20.77 -27.29
C ASN A 52 -4.23 21.32 -26.01
N PRO A 53 -2.89 21.27 -25.87
CA PRO A 53 -2.18 21.76 -24.68
C PRO A 53 -2.45 23.23 -24.33
N ALA A 54 -2.65 24.09 -25.35
CA ALA A 54 -2.86 25.53 -25.14
C ALA A 54 -4.27 25.82 -24.57
N GLU A 55 -5.30 25.12 -25.06
CA GLU A 55 -6.65 25.20 -24.52
C GLU A 55 -6.76 24.58 -23.13
N LEU A 56 -5.95 23.56 -22.85
CA LEU A 56 -5.88 22.94 -21.55
C LEU A 56 -5.24 23.89 -20.53
N ALA A 57 -4.15 24.57 -20.90
CA ALA A 57 -3.48 25.56 -20.07
C ALA A 57 -4.36 26.79 -19.78
N SER A 58 -5.16 27.25 -20.75
CA SER A 58 -6.05 28.41 -20.55
C SER A 58 -7.21 28.11 -19.59
N GLN A 59 -7.66 26.86 -19.49
CA GLN A 59 -8.66 26.43 -18.50
C GLN A 59 -8.14 26.49 -17.06
N PHE A 60 -6.82 26.42 -16.86
CA PHE A 60 -6.21 26.62 -15.53
C PHE A 60 -6.06 28.09 -15.16
N ALA A 61 -5.97 28.99 -16.14
CA ALA A 61 -5.83 30.44 -15.95
C ALA A 61 -7.17 31.17 -15.74
N SER A 62 -8.26 30.66 -16.31
CA SER A 62 -9.59 31.29 -16.29
C SER A 62 -10.43 30.98 -15.03
N GLY A 63 -9.82 30.39 -14.00
CA GLY A 63 -10.49 29.96 -12.75
C GLY A 63 -11.06 31.07 -11.85
N ASP A 64 -10.95 32.34 -12.25
CA ASP A 64 -11.37 33.53 -11.49
C ASP A 64 -12.69 34.19 -11.95
N GLU A 65 -13.26 33.87 -13.13
CA GLU A 65 -14.43 34.62 -13.64
C GLU A 65 -15.83 34.02 -13.36
N ASP A 66 -15.95 32.83 -12.76
CA ASP A 66 -17.25 32.12 -12.69
C ASP A 66 -17.98 32.18 -11.33
N GLU A 67 -18.55 33.36 -11.02
CA GLU A 67 -19.52 33.57 -9.93
C GLU A 67 -20.94 33.02 -10.24
N LYS A 68 -21.26 32.60 -11.47
CA LYS A 68 -22.67 32.39 -11.91
C LYS A 68 -23.33 31.03 -11.62
N ARG A 69 -22.66 30.06 -10.97
CA ARG A 69 -23.27 28.73 -10.66
C ARG A 69 -23.29 28.43 -9.16
N LYS A 70 -24.18 29.08 -8.42
CA LYS A 70 -24.30 28.95 -6.95
C LYS A 70 -25.15 27.75 -6.49
N GLY A 71 -26.03 27.22 -7.35
CA GLY A 71 -26.99 26.16 -7.00
C GLY A 71 -26.42 24.75 -6.81
N ASN A 72 -25.39 24.34 -7.58
CA ASN A 72 -24.80 22.99 -7.47
C ASN A 72 -23.69 22.88 -6.40
N LYS A 73 -23.13 24.03 -5.96
CA LYS A 73 -22.00 24.06 -5.03
C LYS A 73 -22.38 23.56 -3.64
N ALA A 74 -23.52 23.98 -3.10
CA ALA A 74 -23.96 23.61 -1.76
C ALA A 74 -24.28 22.10 -1.62
N THR A 75 -25.03 21.54 -2.58
CA THR A 75 -25.38 20.10 -2.58
C THR A 75 -24.14 19.22 -2.73
N THR A 76 -23.18 19.63 -3.57
CA THR A 76 -21.92 18.90 -3.74
C THR A 76 -21.10 18.93 -2.44
N VAL A 77 -21.01 20.08 -1.76
CA VAL A 77 -20.28 20.20 -0.49
C VAL A 77 -20.91 19.34 0.61
N ILE A 78 -22.25 19.30 0.71
CA ILE A 78 -22.96 18.46 1.68
C ILE A 78 -22.71 16.98 1.40
N GLY A 79 -22.85 16.54 0.14
CA GLY A 79 -22.59 15.16 -0.26
C GLY A 79 -21.13 14.75 -0.01
N LEU A 80 -20.19 15.67 -0.27
CA LEU A 80 -18.77 15.43 -0.07
C LEU A 80 -18.42 15.34 1.42
N CYS A 81 -19.02 16.16 2.28
CA CYS A 81 -18.88 16.07 3.73
C CYS A 81 -19.38 14.71 4.27
N PHE A 82 -20.48 14.21 3.73
CA PHE A 82 -20.99 12.87 4.07
C PHE A 82 -20.00 11.78 3.65
N ILE A 83 -19.48 11.83 2.43
CA ILE A 83 -18.48 10.86 1.94
C ILE A 83 -17.18 10.95 2.76
N ASP A 84 -16.73 12.15 3.12
CA ASP A 84 -15.53 12.38 3.93
C ASP A 84 -15.61 11.71 5.30
N PHE A 85 -16.79 11.69 5.93
CA PHE A 85 -17.00 10.98 7.19
C PHE A 85 -16.73 9.47 7.05
N PHE A 86 -17.33 8.83 6.05
CA PHE A 86 -17.11 7.40 5.81
C PHE A 86 -15.68 7.09 5.35
N ALA A 87 -15.12 7.93 4.48
CA ALA A 87 -13.75 7.80 4.02
C ALA A 87 -12.77 7.92 5.20
N GLY A 88 -12.98 8.88 6.11
CA GLY A 88 -12.18 9.06 7.31
C GLY A 88 -12.18 7.81 8.21
N ILE A 89 -13.37 7.27 8.53
CA ILE A 89 -13.48 6.03 9.32
C ILE A 89 -12.82 4.85 8.61
N PHE A 90 -13.01 4.73 7.30
CA PHE A 90 -12.40 3.68 6.50
C PHE A 90 -10.86 3.76 6.53
N PHE A 91 -10.27 4.94 6.36
CA PHE A 91 -8.82 5.13 6.47
C PHE A 91 -8.29 4.86 7.89
N LEU A 92 -9.02 5.27 8.92
CA LEU A 92 -8.68 4.94 10.31
C LEU A 92 -8.63 3.42 10.53
N LEU A 93 -9.60 2.68 9.99
CA LEU A 93 -9.63 1.21 10.08
C LEU A 93 -8.43 0.59 9.35
N LEU A 94 -8.08 1.07 8.16
CA LEU A 94 -6.90 0.60 7.42
C LEU A 94 -5.59 0.84 8.19
N MET A 95 -5.43 2.03 8.78
CA MET A 95 -4.25 2.34 9.60
C MET A 95 -4.20 1.50 10.89
N ALA A 96 -5.34 1.29 11.56
CA ALA A 96 -5.41 0.42 12.73
C ALA A 96 -5.02 -1.02 12.38
N TRP A 97 -5.51 -1.54 11.26
CA TRP A 97 -5.09 -2.85 10.74
C TRP A 97 -3.59 -2.91 10.46
N GLU A 98 -3.02 -1.88 9.84
CA GLU A 98 -1.58 -1.80 9.59
C GLU A 98 -0.76 -1.87 10.89
N VAL A 99 -1.17 -1.15 11.95
CA VAL A 99 -0.52 -1.20 13.26
C VAL A 99 -0.59 -2.60 13.87
N VAL A 100 -1.74 -3.27 13.79
CA VAL A 100 -1.90 -4.65 14.27
C VAL A 100 -0.96 -5.60 13.53
N MET A 101 -0.85 -5.49 12.20
CA MET A 101 0.04 -6.32 11.40
C MET A 101 1.52 -6.04 11.68
N ALA A 102 1.89 -4.79 11.96
CA ALA A 102 3.24 -4.43 12.39
C ALA A 102 3.57 -5.02 13.77
N ALA A 103 2.65 -4.95 14.72
CA ALA A 103 2.82 -5.58 16.03
C ALA A 103 2.93 -7.10 15.93
N PHE A 104 2.09 -7.74 15.10
CA PHE A 104 2.16 -9.17 14.79
C PHE A 104 3.55 -9.57 14.27
N SER A 105 4.07 -8.83 13.29
CA SER A 105 5.41 -9.06 12.74
C SER A 105 6.51 -9.00 13.81
N ILE A 106 6.44 -8.02 14.73
CA ILE A 106 7.41 -7.87 15.82
C ILE A 106 7.28 -9.02 16.82
N CYS A 107 6.07 -9.38 17.23
CA CYS A 107 5.81 -10.49 18.14
C CYS A 107 6.38 -11.80 17.59
N ASP A 108 6.13 -12.11 16.31
CA ASP A 108 6.68 -13.29 15.65
C ASP A 108 8.22 -13.28 15.66
N GLY A 109 8.84 -12.13 15.41
CA GLY A 109 10.29 -11.97 15.43
C GLY A 109 10.88 -12.19 16.82
N VAL A 110 10.21 -11.71 17.87
CA VAL A 110 10.62 -11.92 19.27
C VAL A 110 10.51 -13.39 19.65
N ILE A 111 9.38 -14.05 19.33
CA ILE A 111 9.18 -15.47 19.62
C ILE A 111 10.22 -16.31 18.86
N ALA A 112 10.46 -16.00 17.59
CA ALA A 112 11.48 -16.64 16.77
C ALA A 112 12.87 -16.55 17.40
N ALA A 113 13.29 -15.35 17.82
CA ALA A 113 14.57 -15.14 18.49
C ALA A 113 14.69 -15.95 19.78
N CYS A 114 13.62 -15.99 20.59
CA CYS A 114 13.61 -16.76 21.83
C CYS A 114 13.73 -18.27 21.58
N LEU A 115 12.98 -18.80 20.60
CA LEU A 115 13.03 -20.22 20.24
C LEU A 115 14.41 -20.63 19.67
N ILE A 116 15.00 -19.80 18.82
CA ILE A 116 16.32 -20.05 18.22
C ILE A 116 17.42 -19.99 19.29
N ALA A 117 17.36 -19.00 20.19
CA ALA A 117 18.33 -18.83 21.27
C ALA A 117 18.10 -19.80 22.45
N ASN A 118 17.04 -20.61 22.41
CA ASN A 118 16.58 -21.43 23.53
C ASN A 118 16.38 -20.62 24.84
N ALA A 119 16.03 -19.34 24.70
CA ALA A 119 15.79 -18.44 25.81
C ALA A 119 14.32 -18.53 26.24
N ARG A 120 14.09 -18.59 27.56
CA ARG A 120 12.73 -18.62 28.15
C ARG A 120 12.49 -17.37 29.01
N PRO A 121 12.34 -16.18 28.40
CA PRO A 121 12.04 -14.98 29.18
C PRO A 121 10.68 -15.16 29.88
N LEU A 122 10.67 -14.96 31.20
CA LEU A 122 9.48 -14.97 32.05
C LEU A 122 8.62 -16.26 31.98
N SER A 123 9.16 -17.40 31.56
CA SER A 123 8.42 -18.66 31.38
C SER A 123 7.18 -18.56 30.46
N ILE A 124 7.10 -17.54 29.61
CA ILE A 124 5.98 -17.32 28.68
C ILE A 124 5.95 -18.39 27.59
N ILE A 125 7.14 -18.87 27.18
CA ILE A 125 7.29 -19.86 26.12
C ILE A 125 7.20 -21.26 26.71
N PRO A 126 6.26 -22.10 26.25
CA PRO A 126 6.06 -23.42 26.82
C PRO A 126 7.29 -24.31 26.62
N PRO A 127 7.51 -25.30 27.51
CA PRO A 127 8.61 -26.26 27.38
C PRO A 127 8.60 -26.93 26.01
N THR A 128 9.72 -26.82 25.31
CA THR A 128 9.91 -27.30 23.94
C THR A 128 11.33 -27.85 23.82
N PRO A 129 11.50 -29.05 23.25
CA PRO A 129 12.83 -29.55 22.91
C PRO A 129 13.52 -28.63 21.90
N TRP A 130 14.85 -28.52 22.01
CA TRP A 130 15.62 -27.54 21.25
C TRP A 130 15.48 -27.70 19.73
N PHE A 131 15.57 -28.92 19.19
CA PHE A 131 15.52 -29.16 17.74
C PHE A 131 14.18 -28.74 17.08
N PRO A 132 13.00 -29.23 17.52
CA PRO A 132 11.73 -28.74 16.98
C PRO A 132 11.53 -27.23 17.24
N GLY A 133 11.94 -26.75 18.41
CA GLY A 133 11.87 -25.32 18.76
C GLY A 133 12.66 -24.44 17.79
N PHE A 134 13.89 -24.83 17.43
CA PHE A 134 14.72 -24.11 16.47
C PHE A 134 14.09 -24.03 15.07
N VAL A 135 13.54 -25.14 14.58
CA VAL A 135 12.91 -25.20 13.24
C VAL A 135 11.62 -24.36 13.21
N ILE A 136 10.80 -24.44 14.26
CA ILE A 136 9.62 -23.58 14.41
C ILE A 136 10.05 -22.11 14.52
N GLY A 137 11.11 -21.81 15.26
CA GLY A 137 11.69 -20.48 15.37
C GLY A 137 12.12 -19.90 14.02
N LEU A 138 12.76 -20.71 13.17
CA LEU A 138 13.12 -20.31 11.80
C LEU A 138 11.87 -20.02 10.95
N SER A 139 10.80 -20.79 11.11
CA SER A 139 9.52 -20.51 10.44
C SER A 139 8.93 -19.18 10.90
N LEU A 140 8.92 -18.89 12.20
CA LEU A 140 8.40 -17.62 12.73
C LEU A 140 9.28 -16.43 12.34
N ALA A 141 10.60 -16.61 12.23
CA ALA A 141 11.49 -15.58 11.69
C ALA A 141 11.14 -15.26 10.22
N ALA A 142 10.88 -16.30 9.41
CA ALA A 142 10.42 -16.13 8.03
C ALA A 142 9.08 -15.39 7.95
N LEU A 143 8.12 -15.75 8.82
CA LEU A 143 6.79 -15.13 8.90
C LEU A 143 6.87 -13.66 9.35
N SER A 144 7.73 -13.35 10.31
CA SER A 144 8.02 -11.99 10.77
C SER A 144 8.52 -11.11 9.62
N VAL A 145 9.48 -11.59 8.83
CA VAL A 145 9.99 -10.83 7.68
C VAL A 145 8.93 -10.72 6.57
N LEU A 146 8.19 -11.81 6.29
CA LEU A 146 7.13 -11.81 5.28
C LEU A 146 6.02 -10.80 5.61
N SER A 147 5.56 -10.79 6.86
CA SER A 147 4.56 -9.85 7.37
C SER A 147 5.08 -8.41 7.36
N ALA A 148 6.34 -8.15 7.73
CA ALA A 148 6.97 -6.84 7.63
C ALA A 148 7.01 -6.30 6.18
N LEU A 149 7.38 -7.15 5.22
CA LEU A 149 7.33 -6.79 3.79
C LEU A 149 5.91 -6.47 3.32
N GLY A 150 4.93 -7.24 3.81
CA GLY A 150 3.51 -6.97 3.62
C GLY A 150 3.10 -5.59 4.15
N CYS A 151 3.50 -5.25 5.38
CA CYS A 151 3.25 -3.94 5.99
C CYS A 151 3.85 -2.80 5.17
N ILE A 152 5.09 -2.92 4.72
CA ILE A 152 5.75 -1.88 3.88
C ILE A 152 4.95 -1.63 2.60
N TYR A 153 4.49 -2.68 1.93
CA TYR A 153 3.68 -2.55 0.73
C TYR A 153 2.30 -1.95 1.04
N PHE A 154 1.67 -2.40 2.12
CA PHE A 154 0.36 -1.92 2.56
C PHE A 154 0.39 -0.44 2.96
N ALA A 155 1.44 0.02 3.63
CA ALA A 155 1.70 1.43 3.93
C ALA A 155 1.77 2.27 2.66
N ALA A 156 2.47 1.77 1.62
CA ALA A 156 2.55 2.43 0.33
C ALA A 156 1.18 2.47 -0.37
N PHE A 157 0.38 1.40 -0.24
CA PHE A 157 -0.97 1.34 -0.76
C PHE A 157 -1.91 2.35 -0.07
N ILE A 158 -1.93 2.41 1.26
CA ILE A 158 -2.75 3.39 2.01
C ILE A 158 -2.37 4.83 1.61
N ARG A 159 -1.06 5.13 1.51
CA ARG A 159 -0.60 6.46 1.05
C ARG A 159 -1.09 6.79 -0.36
N GLN A 160 -1.03 5.85 -1.30
CA GLN A 160 -1.52 6.06 -2.65
C GLN A 160 -3.04 6.25 -2.67
N LEU A 161 -3.76 5.46 -1.88
CA LEU A 161 -5.21 5.53 -1.79
C LEU A 161 -5.67 6.86 -1.20
N MET A 162 -5.01 7.37 -0.16
CA MET A 162 -5.27 8.71 0.40
C MET A 162 -5.04 9.81 -0.63
N ARG A 163 -3.96 9.71 -1.44
CA ARG A 163 -3.70 10.66 -2.54
C ARG A 163 -4.79 10.61 -3.62
N ALA A 164 -5.20 9.40 -4.02
CA ALA A 164 -6.27 9.22 -4.99
C ALA A 164 -7.62 9.77 -4.47
N TYR A 165 -7.91 9.56 -3.19
CA TYR A 165 -9.10 10.12 -2.54
C TYR A 165 -9.04 11.66 -2.45
N GLY A 166 -7.92 12.22 -2.01
CA GLY A 166 -7.71 13.67 -1.99
C GLY A 166 -7.86 14.31 -3.38
N ARG A 167 -7.43 13.61 -4.43
CA ARG A 167 -7.63 14.02 -5.82
C ARG A 167 -9.08 13.96 -6.25
N PHE A 168 -9.80 12.90 -5.92
CA PHE A 168 -11.24 12.82 -6.14
C PHE A 168 -11.98 13.98 -5.45
N HIS A 169 -11.57 14.31 -4.22
CA HIS A 169 -12.12 15.43 -3.45
C HIS A 169 -11.88 16.79 -4.11
N GLN A 170 -10.65 17.04 -4.59
CA GLN A 170 -10.32 18.27 -5.31
C GLN A 170 -11.09 18.38 -6.63
N ASN A 171 -11.15 17.28 -7.39
CA ASN A 171 -11.83 17.22 -8.68
C ASN A 171 -13.34 17.42 -8.58
N THR A 172 -13.97 16.83 -7.56
CA THR A 172 -15.41 17.03 -7.30
C THR A 172 -15.72 18.48 -6.94
N LYS A 173 -14.86 19.14 -6.14
CA LYS A 173 -14.96 20.58 -5.86
C LYS A 173 -14.73 21.44 -7.10
N ALA A 174 -13.72 21.13 -7.91
CA ALA A 174 -13.39 21.85 -9.14
C ALA A 174 -14.51 21.74 -10.18
N ALA A 175 -15.05 20.54 -10.38
CA ALA A 175 -16.19 20.31 -11.28
C ALA A 175 -17.43 21.09 -10.83
N ALA A 176 -17.70 21.14 -9.52
CA ALA A 176 -18.82 21.93 -8.98
C ALA A 176 -18.60 23.45 -9.09
N SER A 177 -17.34 23.91 -9.16
CA SER A 177 -16.98 25.31 -9.35
C SER A 177 -16.78 25.73 -10.81
N GLY A 178 -16.92 24.81 -11.77
CA GLY A 178 -16.67 25.08 -13.18
C GLY A 178 -15.19 25.20 -13.55
N ARG A 179 -14.29 24.83 -12.63
CA ARG A 179 -12.84 24.85 -12.85
C ARG A 179 -12.37 23.58 -13.56
N ALA A 180 -11.20 23.66 -14.20
CA ALA A 180 -10.56 22.53 -14.84
C ALA A 180 -10.39 21.36 -13.84
N VAL A 181 -10.73 20.15 -14.30
CA VAL A 181 -10.62 18.91 -13.52
C VAL A 181 -9.29 18.26 -13.87
N LEU A 182 -8.54 17.88 -12.84
CA LEU A 182 -7.25 17.26 -13.02
C LEU A 182 -7.41 15.74 -13.28
N PRO A 183 -6.46 15.06 -13.95
CA PRO A 183 -6.59 13.62 -14.22
C PRO A 183 -6.66 12.80 -12.92
N SER A 184 -7.45 11.71 -12.95
CA SER A 184 -7.61 10.79 -11.81
C SER A 184 -6.34 9.99 -11.56
N LEU A 185 -5.93 9.89 -10.29
CA LEU A 185 -4.81 9.05 -9.87
C LEU A 185 -5.24 7.58 -9.73
N GLY A 186 -4.36 6.66 -10.12
CA GLY A 186 -4.57 5.23 -9.91
C GLY A 186 -4.53 4.85 -8.43
N ILE A 187 -5.29 3.83 -8.07
CA ILE A 187 -5.40 3.32 -6.68
C ILE A 187 -4.14 2.55 -6.24
N TYR A 188 -3.44 1.91 -7.18
CA TYR A 188 -2.30 1.05 -6.87
C TYR A 188 -0.99 1.84 -6.75
N PRO A 189 -0.16 1.56 -5.73
CA PRO A 189 1.10 2.26 -5.55
C PRO A 189 2.08 1.93 -6.67
N ARG A 190 2.62 2.98 -7.32
CA ARG A 190 3.69 2.84 -8.32
C ARG A 190 5.04 2.91 -7.64
N LEU A 191 5.47 1.76 -7.13
CA LEU A 191 6.82 1.60 -6.58
C LEU A 191 7.86 1.55 -7.72
N PRO A 192 9.10 2.03 -7.49
CA PRO A 192 10.17 1.86 -8.45
C PRO A 192 10.33 0.39 -8.86
N ALA A 193 10.49 0.10 -10.16
CA ALA A 193 10.50 -1.27 -10.68
C ALA A 193 11.51 -2.18 -9.96
N LYS A 194 12.71 -1.66 -9.65
CA LYS A 194 13.74 -2.39 -8.89
C LYS A 194 13.26 -2.77 -7.48
N PHE A 195 12.58 -1.85 -6.80
CA PHE A 195 12.09 -2.06 -5.44
C PHE A 195 10.93 -3.07 -5.41
N SER A 196 9.97 -2.95 -6.33
CA SER A 196 8.86 -3.90 -6.46
C SER A 196 9.35 -5.34 -6.73
N ARG A 197 10.32 -5.51 -7.64
CA ARG A 197 10.95 -6.81 -7.91
C ARG A 197 11.63 -7.41 -6.68
N ARG A 198 12.34 -6.58 -5.91
CA ARG A 198 13.02 -7.01 -4.68
C ARG A 198 12.01 -7.45 -3.60
N ILE A 199 10.99 -6.64 -3.32
CA ILE A 199 9.93 -7.01 -2.36
C ILE A 199 9.27 -8.32 -2.77
N ARG A 200 8.87 -8.45 -4.05
CA ARG A 200 8.21 -9.67 -4.53
C ARG A 200 9.11 -10.90 -4.39
N SER A 201 10.37 -10.80 -4.80
CA SER A 201 11.31 -11.93 -4.73
C SER A 201 11.59 -12.32 -3.29
N ALA A 202 11.79 -11.34 -2.41
CA ALA A 202 11.97 -11.58 -0.98
C ALA A 202 10.71 -12.21 -0.36
N ALA A 203 9.52 -11.67 -0.63
CA ALA A 203 8.26 -12.22 -0.12
C ALA A 203 8.05 -13.67 -0.56
N LEU A 204 8.31 -14.00 -1.82
CA LEU A 204 8.21 -15.38 -2.31
C LEU A 204 9.23 -16.30 -1.62
N PHE A 205 10.48 -15.85 -1.46
CA PHE A 205 11.50 -16.60 -0.76
C PHE A 205 11.11 -16.88 0.69
N PHE A 206 10.69 -15.85 1.44
CA PHE A 206 10.28 -16.00 2.83
C PHE A 206 8.99 -16.80 2.99
N LEU A 207 8.07 -16.73 2.04
CA LEU A 207 6.86 -17.57 2.01
C LEU A 207 7.22 -19.07 1.87
N VAL A 208 8.12 -19.40 0.94
CA VAL A 208 8.60 -20.78 0.76
C VAL A 208 9.37 -21.23 2.01
N MET A 209 10.24 -20.40 2.56
CA MET A 209 10.99 -20.72 3.77
C MET A 209 10.07 -20.93 4.98
N PHE A 210 9.06 -20.07 5.16
CA PHE A 210 8.05 -20.21 6.21
C PHE A 210 7.30 -21.53 6.10
N THR A 211 6.71 -21.80 4.94
CA THR A 211 5.88 -23.00 4.72
C THR A 211 6.69 -24.29 4.88
N THR A 212 7.89 -24.34 4.31
CA THR A 212 8.77 -25.52 4.44
C THR A 212 9.23 -25.74 5.89
N CYS A 213 9.72 -24.71 6.57
CA CYS A 213 10.17 -24.83 7.96
C CYS A 213 9.01 -25.15 8.91
N PHE A 214 7.83 -24.58 8.69
CA PHE A 214 6.65 -24.85 9.52
C PHE A 214 6.23 -26.32 9.43
N VAL A 215 6.13 -26.86 8.20
CA VAL A 215 5.79 -28.27 7.98
C VAL A 215 6.85 -29.19 8.57
N LEU A 216 8.14 -28.90 8.35
CA LEU A 216 9.24 -29.69 8.92
C LEU A 216 9.23 -29.62 10.45
N GLY A 217 9.04 -28.44 11.04
CA GLY A 217 8.96 -28.24 12.48
C GLY A 217 7.82 -29.03 13.11
N PHE A 218 6.65 -29.05 12.44
CA PHE A 218 5.52 -29.88 12.86
C PHE A 218 5.86 -31.37 12.82
N ILE A 219 6.39 -31.88 11.70
CA ILE A 219 6.75 -33.30 11.55
C ILE A 219 7.80 -33.72 12.60
N ILE A 220 8.85 -32.91 12.78
CA ILE A 220 9.89 -33.16 13.80
C ILE A 220 9.27 -33.16 15.20
N SER A 221 8.35 -32.25 15.49
CA SER A 221 7.66 -32.20 16.78
C SER A 221 6.88 -33.47 17.07
N VAL A 222 6.15 -34.00 16.07
CA VAL A 222 5.41 -35.27 16.17
C VAL A 222 6.34 -36.46 16.37
N ILE A 223 7.47 -36.53 15.64
CA ILE A 223 8.43 -37.63 15.77
C ILE A 223 9.09 -37.62 17.15
N VAL A 224 9.48 -36.45 17.63
CA VAL A 224 10.17 -36.29 18.92
C VAL A 224 9.23 -36.52 20.11
N SER A 225 7.95 -36.15 20.00
CA SER A 225 6.96 -36.40 21.05
C SER A 225 6.40 -37.82 21.05
N GLY A 226 6.47 -38.52 19.91
CA GLY A 226 5.77 -39.80 19.70
C GLY A 226 4.24 -39.65 19.59
N SER A 227 3.72 -38.43 19.42
CA SER A 227 2.30 -38.10 19.45
C SER A 227 1.97 -36.98 18.46
N LEU A 228 0.83 -37.11 17.76
CA LEU A 228 0.31 -36.04 16.89
C LEU A 228 0.02 -34.76 17.69
N GLU A 229 -0.42 -34.93 18.94
CA GLU A 229 -0.70 -33.87 19.90
C GLU A 229 0.56 -33.58 20.73
N PHE A 230 1.66 -33.24 20.06
CA PHE A 230 2.97 -33.04 20.70
C PHE A 230 2.96 -31.97 21.80
N TRP A 231 2.12 -30.94 21.66
CA TRP A 231 1.94 -29.88 22.65
C TRP A 231 1.36 -30.42 23.96
N HIS A 232 0.55 -31.49 23.89
CA HIS A 232 0.09 -32.19 25.07
C HIS A 232 1.21 -33.05 25.70
N ALA A 233 1.94 -33.78 24.86
CA ALA A 233 3.07 -34.60 25.31
C ALA A 233 4.19 -33.77 25.99
N TRP A 234 4.35 -32.50 25.61
CA TRP A 234 5.32 -31.59 26.24
C TRP A 234 4.76 -30.80 27.41
N GLY A 235 3.47 -30.93 27.75
CA GLY A 235 2.87 -30.27 28.91
C GLY A 235 2.72 -28.75 28.75
N TRP A 236 2.43 -28.26 27.55
CA TRP A 236 2.30 -26.81 27.28
C TRP A 236 1.26 -26.10 28.14
N PHE A 237 0.26 -26.82 28.66
CA PHE A 237 -0.82 -26.27 29.46
C PHE A 237 -0.66 -26.52 30.98
N GLY A 238 0.56 -26.82 31.45
CA GLY A 238 0.88 -26.84 32.87
C GLY A 238 0.54 -28.11 33.65
N TYR A 239 0.03 -29.16 32.99
CA TYR A 239 -0.02 -30.50 33.58
C TYR A 239 1.29 -31.25 33.35
N LYS A 240 1.56 -32.26 34.18
CA LYS A 240 2.75 -33.10 34.04
C LYS A 240 2.66 -33.89 32.73
N PRO A 241 3.67 -33.84 31.86
CA PRO A 241 3.68 -34.64 30.64
C PRO A 241 3.54 -36.12 31.01
N VAL A 242 2.68 -36.83 30.28
CA VAL A 242 2.53 -38.29 30.40
C VAL A 242 3.63 -38.89 29.54
N ASN A 243 4.85 -38.95 30.08
CA ASN A 243 5.97 -39.81 29.65
C ASN A 243 7.16 -39.61 30.59
#